data_AF-A0A3T0KNW6-F1
#
_entry.id   AF-A0A3T0KNW6-F1
#
_cell.length_a   1.000
_cell.length_b   1.000
_cell.length_c   1.000
_cell.angle_alpha   90.00
_cell.angle_beta   90.00
_cell.angle_gamma   90.00
#
_symmetry.space_group_name_H-M   'P 1'
#
loop_
_entity.id
_entity.type
_entity.pdbx_description
1 polymer ?
#
loop_
_entity_poly.entity_id
_entity_poly.type
_entity_poly.pdbx_seq_one_letter_code
_entity_poly.pdbx_strand_id
1 'polypeptide(L)'
;MMKEDLLETIELEMAILGRRLTSVTPNKAQTNLDRATYLLLLKLFVQGSIGVKVLANELQLDMSTVSRQAATLEHKGYVNKIPDP
;
A
#
# COMPACT_ATOMS: atom_id res chain seq x y z
N MET A 1 -8.49 34.56 0.50
CA MET A 1 -7.16 34.80 -0.10
C MET A 1 -6.02 34.07 0.61
N MET A 2 -5.78 34.20 1.93
CA MET A 2 -4.69 33.44 2.60
C MET A 2 -4.94 31.93 2.76
N LYS A 3 -6.20 31.47 2.75
CA LYS A 3 -6.54 30.05 2.91
C LYS A 3 -6.38 29.25 1.63
N GLU A 4 -6.68 29.85 0.47
CA GLU A 4 -6.50 29.20 -0.82
C GLU A 4 -5.00 28.92 -1.10
N ASP A 5 -4.12 29.88 -0.79
CA ASP A 5 -2.66 29.76 -0.95
C ASP A 5 -2.04 28.62 -0.11
N LEU A 6 -2.52 28.44 1.13
CA LEU A 6 -2.09 27.32 1.98
C LEU A 6 -2.53 25.96 1.45
N LEU A 7 -3.73 25.86 0.87
CA LEU A 7 -4.23 24.61 0.31
C LEU A 7 -3.46 24.23 -0.96
N GLU A 8 -3.22 25.20 -1.85
CA GLU A 8 -2.41 25.01 -3.06
C GLU A 8 -0.98 24.57 -2.72
N THR A 9 -0.39 25.15 -1.67
CA THR A 9 0.93 24.75 -1.17
C THR A 9 0.93 23.30 -0.67
N ILE A 10 -0.07 22.92 0.15
CA ILE A 10 -0.17 21.54 0.65
C ILE A 10 -0.36 20.55 -0.51
N GLU A 11 -1.20 20.88 -1.48
CA GLU A 11 -1.45 20.04 -2.65
C GLU A 11 -0.17 19.83 -3.47
N LEU A 12 0.57 20.91 -3.74
CA LEU A 12 1.84 20.85 -4.47
C LEU A 12 2.89 20.00 -3.74
N GLU A 13 3.08 20.23 -2.44
CA GLU A 13 4.06 19.48 -1.64
C GLU A 13 3.70 18.00 -1.53
N MET A 14 2.41 17.67 -1.39
CA MET A 14 1.93 16.28 -1.40
C MET A 14 2.16 15.61 -2.76
N ALA A 15 1.95 16.33 -3.87
CA ALA A 15 2.23 15.83 -5.21
C ALA A 15 3.73 15.59 -5.44
N ILE A 16 4.60 16.52 -5.01
CA ILE A 16 6.06 16.39 -5.08
C ILE A 16 6.53 15.20 -4.25
N LEU A 17 6.03 15.05 -3.03
CA LEU A 17 6.34 13.93 -2.16
C LEU A 17 5.92 12.60 -2.80
N GLY A 18 4.69 12.52 -3.33
CA GLY A 18 4.19 11.34 -4.05
C GLY A 18 5.08 10.96 -5.25
N ARG A 19 5.50 11.95 -6.04
CA ARG A 19 6.43 11.75 -7.17
C ARG A 19 7.79 11.23 -6.73
N ARG A 20 8.37 11.81 -5.67
CA ARG A 20 9.68 11.35 -5.14
C ARG A 20 9.59 9.95 -4.55
N LEU A 21 8.53 9.65 -3.80
CA LEU A 21 8.32 8.31 -3.24
C LEU A 21 8.16 7.24 -4.32
N THR A 22 7.55 7.58 -5.45
CA THR A 22 7.37 6.65 -6.57
C THR A 22 8.61 6.54 -7.46
N SER A 23 9.43 7.60 -7.56
CA SER A 23 10.69 7.55 -8.32
C SER A 23 11.83 6.83 -7.59
N VAL A 24 11.80 6.79 -6.25
CA VAL A 24 12.86 6.18 -5.41
C VAL A 24 12.63 4.68 -5.15
N THR A 25 11.66 4.03 -5.82
CA THR A 25 11.47 2.58 -5.63
C THR A 25 12.79 1.83 -5.83
N PRO A 26 13.25 1.04 -4.84
CA PRO A 26 14.49 0.30 -4.95
C PRO A 26 14.41 -0.56 -6.20
N ASN A 27 15.53 -0.60 -6.92
CA ASN A 27 15.70 -1.38 -8.13
C ASN A 27 15.04 -2.76 -7.92
N LYS A 28 14.05 -3.12 -8.74
CA LYS A 28 13.30 -4.40 -8.62
C LYS A 28 14.24 -5.62 -8.53
N ALA A 29 15.49 -5.46 -8.97
CA ALA A 29 16.56 -6.44 -8.84
C ALA A 29 16.99 -6.77 -7.40
N GLN A 30 16.87 -5.84 -6.43
CA GLN A 30 17.30 -6.07 -5.04
C GLN A 30 16.18 -6.53 -4.11
N THR A 31 14.93 -6.15 -4.39
CA THR A 31 13.78 -6.53 -3.56
C THR A 31 12.84 -7.41 -4.37
N ASN A 32 12.68 -8.67 -3.97
CA ASN A 32 11.78 -9.62 -4.65
C ASN A 32 10.27 -9.31 -4.41
N LEU A 33 9.94 -8.06 -4.09
CA LEU A 33 8.60 -7.58 -3.76
C LEU A 33 8.36 -6.25 -4.48
N ASP A 34 7.26 -6.15 -5.23
CA ASP A 34 6.83 -4.87 -5.76
C ASP A 34 6.25 -3.98 -4.64
N ARG A 35 6.19 -2.68 -4.91
CA ARG A 35 5.74 -1.67 -3.94
C ARG A 35 4.35 -1.95 -3.39
N ALA A 36 3.41 -2.36 -4.25
CA ALA A 36 2.02 -2.56 -3.84
C ALA A 36 1.91 -3.71 -2.84
N THR A 37 2.62 -4.79 -3.13
CA THR A 37 2.71 -5.98 -2.28
C THR A 37 3.48 -5.70 -0.98
N TYR A 38 4.50 -4.83 -1.02
CA TYR A 38 5.19 -4.34 0.18
C TYR A 38 4.28 -3.53 1.11
N LEU A 39 3.48 -2.61 0.56
CA LEU A 39 2.57 -1.79 1.37
C LEU A 39 1.49 -2.65 2.04
N LEU A 40 0.96 -3.65 1.33
CA LEU A 40 0.03 -4.61 1.89
C LEU A 40 0.68 -5.40 3.05
N LEU A 41 1.91 -5.89 2.87
CA LEU A 41 2.65 -6.61 3.91
C LEU A 41 2.95 -5.73 5.12
N LEU A 42 3.34 -4.47 4.90
CA LEU A 42 3.59 -3.51 5.98
C LEU A 42 2.32 -3.23 6.79
N LYS A 43 1.15 -3.15 6.14
CA LYS A 43 -0.12 -3.01 6.86
C LYS A 43 -0.46 -4.23 7.70
N LEU A 44 -0.31 -5.43 7.15
CA LEU A 44 -0.46 -6.68 7.89
C LEU A 44 0.51 -6.76 9.08
N PHE A 45 1.74 -6.30 8.91
CA PHE A 45 2.74 -6.27 9.97
C PHE A 45 2.36 -5.33 11.11
N VAL A 46 1.80 -4.15 10.81
CA VAL A 46 1.41 -3.15 11.81
C VAL A 46 0.09 -3.50 12.51
N GLN A 47 -0.90 -4.02 11.78
CA GLN A 47 -2.26 -4.24 12.29
C GLN A 47 -2.54 -5.70 12.69
N GLY A 48 -1.67 -6.64 12.33
CA GLY A 48 -1.87 -8.07 12.56
C GLY A 48 -2.86 -8.68 11.56
N SER A 49 -3.60 -9.70 12.01
CA SER A 49 -4.62 -10.36 11.18
C SER A 49 -5.77 -9.41 10.89
N ILE A 50 -6.05 -9.17 9.61
CA ILE A 50 -7.08 -8.23 9.17
C ILE A 50 -7.73 -8.74 7.87
N GLY A 51 -9.04 -8.54 7.76
CA GLY A 51 -9.82 -9.01 6.63
C GLY A 51 -9.55 -8.23 5.34
N VAL A 52 -9.67 -8.90 4.19
CA VAL A 52 -9.47 -8.33 2.84
C VAL A 52 -10.31 -7.07 2.62
N LYS A 53 -11.54 -7.03 3.13
CA LYS A 53 -12.44 -5.88 2.99
C LYS A 53 -11.91 -4.63 3.69
N VAL A 54 -11.34 -4.79 4.89
CA VAL A 54 -10.80 -3.65 5.65
C VAL A 54 -9.53 -3.14 4.97
N LEU A 55 -8.64 -4.05 4.56
CA LEU A 55 -7.45 -3.71 3.78
C LEU A 55 -7.78 -2.96 2.47
N ALA A 56 -8.82 -3.40 1.75
CA ALA A 56 -9.30 -2.73 0.54
C ALA A 56 -9.71 -1.28 0.81
N ASN A 57 -10.47 -1.04 1.88
CA ASN A 57 -10.90 0.30 2.25
C ASN A 57 -9.73 1.19 2.69
N GLU A 58 -8.83 0.69 3.55
CA GLU A 58 -7.71 1.49 4.06
C GLU A 58 -6.67 1.83 2.99
N LEU A 59 -6.43 0.90 2.06
CA LEU A 59 -5.49 1.11 0.96
C LEU A 59 -6.15 1.78 -0.25
N GLN A 60 -7.47 2.04 -0.20
CA GLN A 60 -8.27 2.58 -1.31
C GLN A 60 -8.10 1.75 -2.59
N LEU A 61 -8.23 0.43 -2.46
CA LEU A 61 -8.10 -0.55 -3.55
C LEU A 61 -9.36 -1.39 -3.68
N ASP A 62 -9.62 -1.91 -4.88
CA ASP A 62 -10.64 -2.95 -5.05
C ASP A 62 -10.29 -4.21 -4.26
N MET A 63 -11.30 -4.87 -3.70
CA MET A 63 -11.13 -6.16 -3.02
C MET A 63 -10.43 -7.20 -3.92
N SER A 64 -10.71 -7.20 -5.23
CA SER A 64 -10.04 -8.11 -6.16
C SER A 64 -8.54 -7.85 -6.28
N THR A 65 -8.11 -6.60 -6.16
CA THR A 65 -6.71 -6.19 -6.19
C THR A 65 -6.00 -6.62 -4.91
N VAL A 66 -6.61 -6.38 -3.75
CA VAL A 66 -6.08 -6.85 -2.46
C VAL A 66 -5.97 -8.37 -2.43
N SER A 67 -6.98 -9.10 -2.89
CA SER A 67 -6.94 -10.57 -2.97
C SER A 67 -5.79 -11.08 -3.85
N ARG A 68 -5.56 -10.47 -5.02
CA ARG A 68 -4.42 -10.82 -5.90
C ARG A 68 -3.08 -10.55 -5.21
N GLN A 69 -2.93 -9.39 -4.57
CA GLN A 69 -1.69 -9.04 -3.85
C GLN A 69 -1.45 -9.95 -2.65
N ALA A 70 -2.49 -10.29 -1.88
CA ALA A 70 -2.41 -11.23 -0.76
C ALA A 70 -2.02 -12.64 -1.22
N ALA A 71 -2.56 -13.11 -2.36
CA ALA A 71 -2.14 -14.38 -2.96
C ALA A 71 -0.67 -14.36 -3.38
N THR A 72 -0.16 -13.24 -3.92
CA THR A 72 1.27 -13.09 -4.23
C THR A 72 2.14 -13.15 -2.97
N LEU A 73 1.71 -12.52 -1.87
CA LEU A 73 2.42 -12.60 -0.58
C LEU A 73 2.43 -14.02 -0.01
N GLU A 74 1.29 -14.71 -0.10
CA GLU A 74 1.12 -16.07 0.37
C GLU A 74 1.99 -17.06 -0.42
N HIS A 75 1.99 -16.95 -1.76
CA HIS A 75 2.87 -17.75 -2.61
C HIS A 75 4.36 -17.51 -2.33
N LYS A 76 4.73 -16.31 -1.85
CA LYS A 76 6.09 -15.98 -1.42
C LYS A 76 6.40 -16.37 0.03
N GLY A 77 5.42 -16.90 0.76
CA GLY A 77 5.58 -17.34 2.16
C GLY A 77 5.60 -16.20 3.19
N TYR A 78 5.19 -14.98 2.82
CA TYR A 78 5.21 -13.84 3.73
C TYR A 78 3.95 -13.71 4.60
N VAL A 79 2.82 -14.29 4.16
CA VAL A 79 1.53 -14.23 4.86
C VAL A 79 0.81 -15.56 4.74
N ASN A 80 -0.10 -15.84 5.66
CA ASN A 80 -1.00 -16.99 5.60
C ASN A 80 -2.45 -16.49 5.65
N LYS A 81 -3.32 -17.04 4.79
CA LYS A 81 -4.77 -16.80 4.91
C LYS A 81 -5.35 -17.69 5.98
N ILE A 82 -6.16 -17.10 6.84
CA ILE A 82 -6.90 -17.78 7.89
C ILE A 82 -8.38 -17.71 7.50
N PRO A 83 -9.11 -18.83 7.45
CA PRO A 83 -10.56 -18.82 7.25
C PRO A 83 -11.24 -18.01 8.37
N ASP A 84 -12.26 -17.23 7.99
CA ASP A 84 -13.15 -16.59 8.97
C ASP A 84 -14.00 -17.68 9.64
N PRO A 85 -14.04 -17.78 10.99
CA PRO A 85 -14.84 -18.77 11.71
C PRO A 85 -16.36 -18.55 11.58
#